data_AF-A0A9D5KXJ3-F1
#
_entry.id   AF-A0A9D5KXJ3-F1
#
_cell.length_a   1.000
_cell.length_b   1.000
_cell.length_c   1.000
_cell.angle_alpha   90.00
_cell.angle_beta   90.00
_cell.angle_gamma   90.00
#
_symmetry.space_group_name_H-M   'P 1'
#
loop_
_entity.id
_entity.type
_entity.pdbx_description
1 polymer ?
#
loop_
_entity_poly.entity_id
_entity_poly.type
_entity_poly.pdbx_seq_one_letter_code
_entity_poly.pdbx_strand_id
1 'polypeptide(L)'
;MKRKILMLAIAVIMVQAILISCGWNVGHGDKRDRNIEAATLNYLDSIPDVEYIGMADTHDLEDDKFQAVVIFNVTDAAGNKTEHNARVTTNSDGSEILSWEALDSNVLSDTKQKITDKMEEKGINLDGSLIDALIKIKKQTR
;
A
#
# COMPACT_ATOMS: atom_id res chain seq x y z
N MET A 1 17.62 -27.80 -47.86
CA MET A 1 16.34 -27.72 -47.11
C MET A 1 16.49 -27.91 -45.60
N LYS A 2 17.28 -28.88 -45.10
CA LYS A 2 17.38 -29.19 -43.66
C LYS A 2 17.90 -28.05 -42.74
N ARG A 3 18.84 -27.21 -43.20
CA ARG A 3 19.38 -26.07 -42.41
C ARG A 3 18.37 -24.95 -42.14
N LYS A 4 17.43 -24.70 -43.07
CA LYS A 4 16.42 -23.64 -42.92
C LYS A 4 15.34 -24.02 -41.90
N ILE A 5 15.01 -25.32 -41.82
CA ILE A 5 14.06 -25.87 -40.84
C ILE A 5 14.65 -25.81 -39.42
N LEU A 6 15.95 -26.07 -39.28
CA LEU A 6 16.63 -26.02 -37.98
C LEU A 6 16.69 -24.60 -37.40
N MET A 7 16.94 -23.58 -38.24
CA MET A 7 16.92 -22.17 -37.79
C MET A 7 15.51 -21.70 -37.39
N LEU A 8 14.48 -22.18 -38.08
CA LEU A 8 13.08 -21.83 -37.76
C LEU A 8 12.67 -22.37 -36.38
N ALA A 9 13.11 -23.59 -36.03
CA ALA A 9 12.81 -24.21 -34.73
C ALA A 9 13.49 -23.47 -33.56
N ILE A 10 14.73 -23.00 -33.73
CA ILE A 10 15.46 -22.25 -32.69
C ILE A 10 14.81 -20.88 -32.43
N ALA A 11 14.32 -20.21 -33.48
CA ALA A 11 13.60 -18.95 -33.34
C ALA A 11 12.27 -19.10 -32.57
N VAL A 12 11.54 -20.20 -32.79
CA VAL A 12 10.28 -20.48 -32.08
C VAL A 12 10.52 -20.76 -30.59
N ILE A 13 11.60 -21.46 -30.24
CA ILE A 13 11.93 -21.78 -28.84
C ILE A 13 12.34 -20.51 -28.06
N MET A 14 13.08 -19.58 -28.68
CA MET A 14 13.44 -18.32 -28.01
C MET A 14 12.24 -17.40 -27.81
N VAL A 15 11.22 -17.43 -28.69
CA VAL A 15 9.97 -16.68 -28.49
C VAL A 15 9.12 -17.29 -27.36
N GLN A 16 9.12 -18.61 -27.21
CA GLN A 16 8.38 -19.28 -26.11
C GLN A 16 9.04 -19.07 -24.74
N ALA A 17 10.37 -18.98 -24.66
CA ALA A 17 11.08 -18.75 -23.40
C ALA A 17 10.87 -17.33 -22.83
N ILE A 18 10.58 -16.34 -23.69
CA ILE A 18 10.31 -14.95 -23.25
C ILE A 18 8.87 -14.83 -22.70
N LEU A 19 7.93 -15.65 -23.17
CA LEU A 19 6.54 -15.64 -22.67
C LEU A 19 6.35 -16.39 -21.34
N ILE A 20 7.36 -17.13 -20.88
CA ILE A 20 7.30 -17.88 -19.62
C ILE A 20 8.06 -17.13 -18.50
N SER A 21 8.88 -16.13 -18.83
CA SER A 21 9.67 -15.38 -17.82
C SER A 21 9.01 -14.10 -17.30
N CYS A 22 7.79 -13.76 -17.75
CA CYS A 22 6.93 -12.81 -17.05
C CYS A 22 5.86 -13.63 -16.33
N GLY A 23 6.11 -13.87 -15.05
CA GLY A 23 5.26 -14.67 -14.17
C GLY A 23 3.78 -14.37 -14.33
N TRP A 24 3.06 -15.46 -14.48
CA TRP A 24 1.62 -15.70 -14.40
C TRP A 24 0.85 -14.86 -13.34
N ASN A 25 0.77 -13.55 -13.52
CA ASN A 25 -0.19 -12.62 -12.89
C ASN A 25 -0.34 -11.31 -13.69
N VAL A 26 0.04 -11.30 -14.96
CA VAL A 26 -0.09 -10.13 -15.86
C VAL A 26 -1.56 -10.00 -16.27
N GLY A 27 -2.27 -9.08 -15.62
CA GLY A 27 -3.68 -8.77 -15.89
C GLY A 27 -4.58 -8.78 -14.65
N HIS A 28 -4.10 -9.32 -13.52
CA HIS A 28 -4.81 -9.19 -12.24
C HIS A 28 -4.46 -7.89 -11.53
N GLY A 29 -3.21 -7.42 -11.55
CA GLY A 29 -2.82 -6.09 -11.06
C GLY A 29 -3.67 -4.98 -11.67
N ASP A 30 -3.60 -4.79 -13.00
CA ASP A 30 -4.37 -3.74 -13.68
C ASP A 30 -5.89 -3.72 -13.39
N LYS A 31 -6.53 -4.89 -13.28
CA LYS A 31 -7.97 -4.96 -13.01
C LYS A 31 -8.27 -4.75 -11.54
N ARG A 32 -7.50 -5.41 -10.67
CA ARG A 32 -7.66 -5.34 -9.21
C ARG A 32 -7.32 -3.96 -8.68
N ASP A 33 -6.28 -3.33 -9.21
CA ASP A 33 -5.86 -1.95 -8.88
C ASP A 33 -6.96 -0.96 -9.26
N ARG A 34 -7.58 -1.13 -10.44
CA ARG A 34 -8.76 -0.32 -10.84
C ARG A 34 -9.98 -0.60 -9.96
N ASN A 35 -10.20 -1.86 -9.58
CA ASN A 35 -11.32 -2.23 -8.74
C ASN A 35 -11.19 -1.60 -7.35
N ILE A 36 -10.03 -1.71 -6.71
CA ILE A 36 -9.80 -1.12 -5.39
C ILE A 36 -9.80 0.41 -5.46
N GLU A 37 -9.25 1.01 -6.51
CA GLU A 37 -9.34 2.46 -6.74
C GLU A 37 -10.81 2.90 -6.83
N ALA A 38 -11.63 2.21 -7.64
CA ALA A 38 -13.04 2.52 -7.78
C ALA A 38 -13.82 2.31 -6.46
N ALA A 39 -13.56 1.21 -5.74
CA ALA A 39 -14.16 0.94 -4.45
C ALA A 39 -13.77 2.01 -3.41
N THR A 40 -12.52 2.45 -3.43
CA THR A 40 -12.00 3.51 -2.56
C THR A 40 -12.64 4.86 -2.88
N LEU A 41 -12.72 5.22 -4.15
CA LEU A 41 -13.37 6.46 -4.58
C LEU A 41 -14.83 6.47 -4.16
N ASN A 42 -15.57 5.38 -4.37
CA ASN A 42 -16.97 5.27 -3.93
C ASN A 42 -17.12 5.38 -2.41
N TYR A 43 -16.20 4.80 -1.65
CA TYR A 43 -16.21 4.90 -0.19
C TYR A 43 -15.96 6.35 0.26
N LEU A 44 -14.95 7.01 -0.31
CA LEU A 44 -14.57 8.38 0.03
C LEU A 44 -15.55 9.44 -0.46
N ASP A 45 -16.27 9.22 -1.57
CA ASP A 45 -17.29 10.14 -2.09
C ASP A 45 -18.43 10.40 -1.09
N SER A 46 -18.65 9.47 -0.16
CA SER A 46 -19.61 9.63 0.94
C SER A 46 -19.11 10.55 2.06
N ILE A 47 -17.83 10.93 2.06
CA ILE A 47 -17.19 11.72 3.11
C ILE A 47 -16.92 13.13 2.56
N PRO A 48 -17.53 14.18 3.13
CA PRO A 48 -17.30 15.54 2.67
C PRO A 48 -15.85 15.96 2.91
N ASP A 49 -15.35 16.85 2.05
CA ASP A 49 -14.04 17.48 2.18
C ASP A 49 -12.85 16.50 2.14
N VAL A 50 -13.06 15.29 1.59
CA VAL A 50 -12.03 14.27 1.39
C VAL A 50 -11.66 14.12 -0.09
N GLU A 51 -10.36 14.05 -0.37
CA GLU A 51 -9.80 13.87 -1.70
C GLU A 51 -8.89 12.64 -1.73
N TYR A 52 -9.18 11.71 -2.63
CA TYR A 52 -8.29 10.57 -2.89
C TYR A 52 -6.98 11.04 -3.53
N ILE A 53 -5.84 10.54 -3.05
CA ILE A 53 -4.51 10.88 -3.56
C ILE A 53 -3.86 9.70 -4.27
N GLY A 54 -3.98 8.50 -3.70
CA GLY A 54 -3.36 7.33 -4.28
C GLY A 54 -3.39 6.11 -3.37
N MET A 55 -2.67 5.09 -3.80
CA MET A 55 -2.56 3.81 -3.11
C MET A 55 -1.10 3.33 -3.12
N ALA A 56 -0.70 2.68 -2.03
CA ALA A 56 0.64 2.13 -1.83
C ALA A 56 0.56 0.79 -1.09
N ASP A 57 1.71 0.12 -0.96
CA ASP A 57 1.89 -1.08 -0.13
C ASP A 57 0.82 -2.17 -0.36
N THR A 58 0.56 -2.47 -1.64
CA THR A 58 -0.40 -3.50 -2.04
C THR A 58 0.20 -4.89 -1.85
N HIS A 59 -0.51 -5.78 -1.17
CA HIS A 59 -0.13 -7.19 -1.11
C HIS A 59 -1.33 -8.10 -0.85
N ASP A 60 -1.19 -9.35 -1.29
CA ASP A 60 -2.16 -10.40 -1.02
C ASP A 60 -2.08 -10.84 0.46
N LEU A 61 -3.21 -11.21 1.03
CA LEU A 61 -3.33 -11.83 2.35
C LEU A 61 -3.71 -13.31 2.18
N GLU A 62 -3.57 -14.07 3.27
CA GLU A 62 -4.22 -15.38 3.38
C GLU A 62 -5.76 -15.21 3.30
N ASP A 63 -6.47 -16.30 2.94
CA ASP A 63 -7.94 -16.32 2.74
C ASP A 63 -8.49 -15.53 1.54
N ASP A 64 -7.75 -15.46 0.42
CA ASP A 64 -8.21 -14.79 -0.80
C ASP A 64 -8.65 -13.33 -0.55
N LYS A 65 -7.87 -12.61 0.26
CA LYS A 65 -8.07 -11.18 0.54
C LYS A 65 -6.90 -10.37 0.00
N PHE A 66 -7.18 -9.11 -0.25
CA PHE A 66 -6.19 -8.16 -0.76
C PHE A 66 -6.14 -6.93 0.14
N GLN A 67 -4.94 -6.48 0.45
CA GLN A 67 -4.69 -5.32 1.30
C GLN A 67 -3.91 -4.25 0.56
N ALA A 68 -4.24 -3.00 0.83
CA ALA A 68 -3.48 -1.85 0.37
C ALA A 68 -3.53 -0.70 1.38
N VAL A 69 -2.60 0.23 1.25
CA VAL A 69 -2.63 1.51 1.97
C VAL A 69 -3.20 2.57 1.04
N VAL A 70 -4.32 3.16 1.42
CA VAL A 70 -4.93 4.31 0.72
C VAL A 70 -4.44 5.60 1.35
N ILE A 71 -4.08 6.55 0.49
CA ILE A 71 -3.64 7.91 0.84
C ILE A 71 -4.74 8.88 0.40
N PHE A 72 -5.19 9.73 1.31
CA PHE A 72 -6.24 10.73 1.05
C PHE A 72 -5.97 12.02 1.81
N ASN A 73 -6.49 13.14 1.32
CA ASN A 73 -6.45 14.43 2.02
C ASN A 73 -7.80 14.73 2.65
N VAL A 74 -7.78 15.32 3.84
CA VAL A 74 -8.95 15.95 4.46
C VAL A 74 -8.73 17.46 4.45
N THR A 75 -9.73 18.21 3.98
CA THR A 75 -9.70 19.68 3.96
C THR A 75 -10.41 20.22 5.20
N ASP A 76 -9.74 21.07 5.98
CA ASP A 76 -10.36 21.72 7.14
C ASP A 76 -11.24 22.93 6.73
N ALA A 77 -11.98 23.49 7.69
CA ALA A 77 -12.84 24.65 7.45
C ALA A 77 -12.08 25.92 7.01
N ALA A 78 -10.76 25.97 7.20
CA ALA A 78 -9.88 27.05 6.74
C ALA A 78 -9.28 26.77 5.35
N GLY A 79 -9.58 25.62 4.74
CA GLY A 79 -9.08 25.19 3.44
C GLY A 79 -7.72 24.51 3.48
N ASN A 80 -7.20 24.17 4.65
CA ASN A 80 -5.93 23.45 4.77
C ASN A 80 -6.14 21.96 4.52
N LYS A 81 -5.30 21.37 3.66
CA LYS A 81 -5.31 19.94 3.38
C LYS A 81 -4.33 19.20 4.29
N THR A 82 -4.79 18.13 4.93
CA THR A 82 -3.95 17.22 5.71
C THR A 82 -3.97 15.83 5.08
N GLU A 83 -2.79 15.26 4.83
CA GLU A 83 -2.63 13.89 4.32
C GLU A 83 -2.90 12.87 5.42
N HIS A 84 -3.68 11.85 5.07
CA HIS A 84 -4.12 10.75 5.90
C HIS A 84 -3.91 9.42 5.19
N ASN A 85 -3.60 8.39 5.96
CA ASN A 85 -3.40 7.04 5.46
C ASN A 85 -4.38 6.06 6.12
N ALA A 86 -4.90 5.12 5.33
CA ALA A 86 -5.69 4.02 5.85
C ALA A 86 -5.26 2.70 5.25
N ARG A 87 -5.21 1.66 6.07
CA ARG A 87 -5.07 0.28 5.61
C ARG A 87 -6.47 -0.21 5.24
N VAL A 88 -6.61 -0.59 3.98
CA VAL A 88 -7.85 -1.07 3.39
C VAL A 88 -7.69 -2.55 3.08
N THR A 89 -8.61 -3.38 3.57
CA THR A 89 -8.68 -4.79 3.20
C THR A 89 -9.93 -5.01 2.36
N THR A 90 -9.78 -5.79 1.29
CA THR A 90 -10.79 -6.05 0.27
C THR A 90 -10.94 -7.55 0.02
N ASN A 91 -11.97 -7.93 -0.73
CA ASN A 91 -12.07 -9.24 -1.36
C ASN A 91 -10.93 -9.47 -2.38
N SER A 92 -10.77 -10.70 -2.86
CA SER A 92 -9.64 -11.10 -3.74
C SER A 92 -9.45 -10.26 -4.99
N ASP A 93 -10.54 -9.75 -5.58
CA ASP A 93 -10.51 -8.93 -6.79
C ASP A 93 -10.53 -7.42 -6.54
N GLY A 94 -10.54 -6.99 -5.27
CA GLY A 94 -10.50 -5.58 -4.86
C GLY A 94 -11.81 -4.81 -5.07
N SER A 95 -12.91 -5.46 -5.48
CA SER A 95 -14.16 -4.77 -5.81
C SER A 95 -14.95 -4.29 -4.59
N GLU A 96 -14.69 -4.85 -3.40
CA GLU A 96 -15.41 -4.58 -2.18
C GLU A 96 -14.46 -4.31 -1.01
N ILE A 97 -14.66 -3.18 -0.32
CA ILE A 97 -13.93 -2.85 0.91
C ILE A 97 -14.58 -3.60 2.08
N LEU A 98 -13.82 -4.51 2.69
CA LEU A 98 -14.23 -5.31 3.84
C LEU A 98 -13.87 -4.63 5.16
N SER A 99 -12.75 -3.89 5.20
CA SER A 99 -12.34 -3.13 6.37
C SER A 99 -11.53 -1.90 6.01
N TRP A 100 -11.64 -0.86 6.82
CA TRP A 100 -10.90 0.39 6.72
C TRP A 100 -10.30 0.76 8.08
N GLU A 101 -8.97 0.75 8.18
CA GLU A 101 -8.24 1.06 9.41
C GLU A 101 -7.41 2.33 9.22
N ALA A 102 -7.73 3.41 9.95
CA ALA A 102 -6.92 4.62 9.91
C ALA A 102 -5.52 4.36 10.49
N LEU A 103 -4.48 4.66 9.73
CA LEU A 103 -3.08 4.46 10.13
C LEU A 103 -2.51 5.68 10.87
N ASP A 104 -3.16 6.85 10.76
CA ASP A 104 -2.64 8.11 11.31
C ASP A 104 -2.62 8.13 12.85
N SER A 105 -3.43 7.29 13.51
CA SER A 105 -3.40 7.10 14.96
C SER A 105 -2.41 6.02 15.39
N ASN A 106 -2.20 4.99 14.56
CA ASN A 106 -1.48 3.77 14.96
C ASN A 106 -0.01 3.78 14.58
N VAL A 107 0.40 4.49 13.52
CA VAL A 107 1.82 4.61 13.15
C VAL A 107 2.60 5.30 14.26
N LEU A 108 2.01 6.29 14.93
CA LEU A 108 2.67 6.96 16.05
C LEU A 108 2.85 6.03 17.24
N SER A 109 1.82 5.27 17.64
CA SER A 109 1.92 4.33 18.77
C SER A 109 2.84 3.15 18.48
N ASP A 110 2.79 2.60 17.27
CA ASP A 110 3.63 1.47 16.87
C ASP A 110 5.09 1.90 16.69
N THR A 111 5.31 3.12 16.18
CA THR A 111 6.65 3.72 16.12
C THR A 111 7.15 4.04 17.52
N LYS A 112 6.30 4.56 18.43
CA LYS A 112 6.65 4.76 19.83
C LYS A 112 7.11 3.44 20.44
N GLN A 113 6.31 2.38 20.31
CA GLN A 113 6.60 1.08 20.88
C GLN A 113 7.90 0.49 20.32
N LYS A 114 8.08 0.49 18.99
CA LYS A 114 9.33 0.00 18.36
C LYS A 114 10.57 0.78 18.77
N ILE A 115 10.45 2.10 18.99
CA ILE A 115 11.55 2.92 19.49
C ILE A 115 11.84 2.58 20.95
N THR A 116 10.81 2.46 21.79
CA THR A 116 10.94 2.02 23.18
C THR A 116 11.64 0.66 23.27
N ASP A 117 11.13 -0.35 22.56
CA ASP A 117 11.67 -1.71 22.57
C ASP A 117 13.16 -1.73 22.17
N LYS A 118 13.52 -0.99 21.11
CA LYS A 118 14.89 -0.94 20.59
C LYS A 118 15.86 -0.17 21.49
N MET A 119 15.35 0.75 22.30
CA MET A 119 16.15 1.51 23.24
C MET A 119 16.32 0.76 24.56
N GLU A 120 15.30 0.03 25.00
CA GLU A 120 15.39 -0.96 26.09
C GLU A 120 16.40 -2.06 25.74
N GLU A 121 16.36 -2.60 24.51
CA GLU A 121 17.36 -3.55 24.00
C GLU A 121 18.78 -2.99 24.09
N LYS A 122 18.95 -1.68 23.91
CA LYS A 122 20.24 -0.97 24.00
C LYS A 122 20.60 -0.52 25.42
N GLY A 123 19.77 -0.81 26.42
CA GLY A 123 19.98 -0.41 27.82
C GLY A 123 19.80 1.09 28.07
N ILE A 124 19.12 1.80 27.17
CA ILE A 124 18.87 3.25 27.25
C ILE A 124 17.47 3.43 27.86
N ASN A 125 17.42 3.90 29.11
CA ASN A 125 16.15 4.22 29.77
C ASN A 125 15.63 5.57 29.25
N LEU A 126 14.68 5.51 28.33
CA LEU A 126 13.95 6.68 27.82
C LEU A 126 12.73 6.92 28.70
N ASP A 127 12.63 8.10 29.30
CA ASP A 127 11.38 8.52 29.90
C ASP A 127 10.32 8.79 28.80
N GLY A 128 9.04 8.64 29.14
CA GLY A 128 7.96 8.88 28.18
C GLY A 128 7.92 10.32 27.63
N SER A 129 8.56 11.26 28.32
CA SER A 129 8.62 12.68 27.97
C SER A 129 9.53 12.93 26.76
N LEU A 130 10.67 12.24 26.66
CA LEU A 130 11.58 12.37 25.52
C LEU A 130 10.98 11.84 24.22
N ILE A 131 10.22 10.73 24.30
CA ILE A 131 9.53 10.13 23.16
C ILE A 131 8.44 11.09 22.64
N ASP A 132 7.67 11.69 23.54
CA ASP A 132 6.66 12.67 23.18
C ASP A 132 7.28 13.95 22.59
N ALA A 133 8.43 14.40 23.10
CA ALA A 133 9.17 15.52 22.55
C ALA A 133 9.68 15.25 21.12
N LEU A 134 10.26 14.07 20.88
CA LEU A 134 10.75 13.65 19.55
C LEU A 134 9.61 13.57 18.52
N ILE A 135 8.44 13.12 18.94
CA ILE A 135 7.25 13.03 18.09
C ILE A 135 6.69 14.41 17.78
N LYS A 136 6.69 15.31 18.76
CA LYS A 136 6.28 16.70 18.57
C LYS A 136 7.20 17.40 17.57
N ILE A 137 8.51 17.18 17.65
CA ILE A 137 9.49 17.69 16.68
C ILE A 137 9.24 17.10 15.29
N LYS A 138 9.07 15.77 15.15
CA LYS A 138 8.81 15.14 13.85
C LYS A 138 7.54 15.68 13.17
N LYS A 139 6.49 15.98 13.94
CA LYS A 139 5.25 16.59 13.43
C LYS A 139 5.44 18.04 12.97
N GLN A 140 6.44 18.76 13.47
CA GLN A 140 6.73 20.15 13.10
C GLN A 140 7.70 20.29 11.91
N THR A 141 8.44 19.23 11.57
CA THR A 141 9.43 19.23 10.48
C THR A 141 8.84 18.73 9.14
N ARG A 142 7.53 18.51 9.05
CA ARG A 142 6.81 18.15 7.82
C ARG A 142 5.93 19.32 7.40
#